data_AF-H8YVF4-F1
#
_entry.id   AF-H8YVF4-F1
#
_cell.length_a   1.000
_cell.length_b   1.000
_cell.length_c   1.000
_cell.angle_alpha   90.00
_cell.angle_beta   90.00
_cell.angle_gamma   90.00
#
_symmetry.space_group_name_H-M   'P 1'
#
loop_
_entity.id
_entity.type
_entity.pdbx_description
1 polymer ?
#
loop_
_entity_poly.entity_id
_entity_poly.type
_entity_poly.pdbx_seq_one_letter_code
_entity_poly.pdbx_strand_id
1 'polypeptide(L)'
;MIAMQTRFDKPRVRCAAALVTSFALAASGPTEVRADSDLGATVSDIEQAFELSQHERLRRLATFRQDHLAPFVSDGCSGGLSAIWTQLSEWLPAFLAIHDDRPPWESCCIAHDRAYHAGGLEEPSAQASFDARLRADQVLRACVIETAPNRAAALAAHYGLRHEQVEQLYALIADLMYRSVRLGGGPCTGLPWRWGYGLPDCGLLSPPD
;
A
#
# COMPACT_ATOMS: atom_id res chain seq x y z
N MET A 1 -46.60 -24.56 31.85
CA MET A 1 -45.29 -24.13 31.32
C MET A 1 -45.29 -24.40 29.83
N ILE A 2 -45.37 -23.34 29.04
CA ILE A 2 -45.64 -23.34 27.60
C ILE A 2 -44.29 -23.40 26.86
N ALA A 3 -44.13 -24.37 25.97
CA ALA A 3 -43.03 -24.44 25.02
C ALA A 3 -43.41 -23.65 23.75
N MET A 4 -42.64 -22.61 23.42
CA MET A 4 -42.86 -21.76 22.25
C MET A 4 -41.82 -22.14 21.17
N GLN A 5 -42.25 -22.91 20.18
CA GLN A 5 -41.51 -23.13 18.93
C GLN A 5 -41.88 -22.01 17.95
N THR A 6 -40.92 -21.18 17.55
CA THR A 6 -41.10 -20.19 16.49
C THR A 6 -40.51 -20.72 15.19
N ARG A 7 -41.38 -21.16 14.27
CA ARG A 7 -41.07 -21.33 12.84
C ARG A 7 -41.18 -19.96 12.17
N PHE A 8 -40.12 -19.49 11.52
CA PHE A 8 -40.19 -18.35 10.62
C PHE A 8 -40.31 -18.86 9.17
N ASP A 9 -41.52 -18.74 8.63
CA ASP A 9 -41.86 -19.02 7.23
C ASP A 9 -41.43 -17.85 6.33
N LYS A 10 -40.85 -18.18 5.17
CA LYS A 10 -40.51 -17.25 4.09
C LYS A 10 -41.76 -16.91 3.26
N PRO A 11 -42.07 -15.63 2.96
CA PRO A 11 -43.11 -15.33 2.00
C PRO A 11 -42.57 -15.38 0.57
N ARG A 12 -43.08 -16.34 -0.20
CA ARG A 12 -43.13 -16.29 -1.67
C ARG A 12 -44.31 -15.42 -2.08
N VAL A 13 -44.08 -14.37 -2.86
CA VAL A 13 -45.15 -13.67 -3.59
C VAL A 13 -44.82 -13.75 -5.07
N ARG A 14 -45.71 -14.37 -5.84
CA ARG A 14 -45.70 -14.43 -7.30
C ARG A 14 -46.92 -13.69 -7.85
N CYS A 15 -46.64 -12.85 -8.83
CA CYS A 15 -47.42 -12.54 -10.04
C CYS A 15 -48.79 -11.84 -9.90
N ALA A 16 -48.83 -10.60 -10.40
CA ALA A 16 -49.89 -10.16 -11.31
C ALA A 16 -49.24 -9.31 -12.42
N ALA A 17 -49.56 -9.66 -13.67
CA ALA A 17 -49.05 -9.09 -14.91
C ALA A 17 -50.09 -8.16 -15.54
N ALA A 18 -49.61 -7.16 -16.32
CA ALA A 18 -50.25 -6.41 -17.42
C ALA A 18 -49.77 -4.95 -17.37
N LEU A 19 -49.38 -4.23 -18.44
CA LEU A 19 -49.29 -4.50 -19.89
C LEU A 19 -48.45 -3.35 -20.51
N VAL A 20 -47.51 -3.69 -21.41
CA VAL A 20 -47.19 -3.07 -22.73
C VAL A 20 -46.93 -1.55 -22.79
N THR A 21 -45.73 -1.06 -23.19
CA THR A 21 -45.34 -0.89 -24.61
C THR A 21 -43.81 -0.74 -24.82
N SER A 22 -43.30 -1.51 -25.78
CA SER A 22 -42.30 -1.17 -26.81
C SER A 22 -41.10 -0.25 -26.48
N PHE A 23 -39.89 -0.83 -26.41
CA PHE A 23 -38.71 -0.23 -27.04
C PHE A 23 -37.94 -1.31 -27.81
N ALA A 24 -37.72 -1.02 -29.09
CA ALA A 24 -37.12 -1.88 -30.07
C ALA A 24 -35.60 -2.03 -29.86
N LEU A 25 -35.08 -3.13 -30.43
CA LEU A 25 -33.67 -3.52 -30.57
C LEU A 25 -32.69 -2.36 -30.73
N ALA A 26 -31.66 -2.35 -29.87
CA ALA A 26 -30.30 -2.02 -30.27
C ALA A 26 -29.37 -3.11 -29.71
N ALA A 27 -29.05 -4.09 -30.56
CA ALA A 27 -27.91 -4.97 -30.32
C ALA A 27 -26.64 -4.14 -30.58
N SER A 28 -26.16 -3.47 -29.53
CA SER A 28 -24.85 -2.83 -29.54
C SER A 28 -23.82 -3.89 -29.15
N GLY A 29 -22.85 -4.14 -30.03
CA GLY A 29 -21.72 -5.04 -29.77
C GLY A 29 -20.89 -4.62 -28.56
N PRO A 30 -19.90 -5.44 -28.15
CA PRO A 30 -19.05 -5.12 -27.00
C PRO A 30 -18.38 -3.78 -27.25
N THR A 31 -18.75 -2.79 -26.45
CA THR A 31 -18.08 -1.50 -26.42
C THR A 31 -16.75 -1.74 -25.73
N GLU A 32 -15.73 -2.02 -26.53
CA GLU A 32 -14.34 -2.02 -26.10
C GLU A 32 -14.03 -0.57 -25.67
N VAL A 33 -14.16 -0.29 -24.38
CA VAL A 33 -13.69 0.97 -23.79
C VAL A 33 -12.18 0.97 -23.93
N ARG A 34 -11.67 1.54 -25.04
CA ARG A 34 -10.29 2.02 -25.12
C ARG A 34 -10.17 3.12 -24.07
N ALA A 35 -9.55 2.80 -22.95
CA ALA A 35 -9.06 3.82 -22.04
C ALA A 35 -8.07 4.69 -22.84
N ASP A 36 -8.36 5.99 -22.90
CA ASP A 36 -7.59 6.97 -23.68
C ASP A 36 -6.18 7.09 -23.08
N SER A 37 -5.20 6.44 -23.71
CA SER A 37 -3.84 6.29 -23.19
C SER A 37 -3.08 7.61 -23.09
N ASP A 38 -3.51 8.63 -23.85
CA ASP A 38 -2.89 9.96 -23.89
C ASP A 38 -3.16 10.77 -22.60
N LEU A 39 -4.39 10.69 -22.07
CA LEU A 39 -4.73 11.28 -20.77
C LEU A 39 -4.01 10.57 -19.60
N GLY A 40 -3.81 9.25 -19.70
CA GLY A 40 -3.05 8.50 -18.69
C GLY A 40 -1.57 8.87 -18.67
N ALA A 41 -0.95 9.03 -19.85
CA ALA A 41 0.44 9.44 -19.97
C ALA A 41 0.65 10.85 -19.39
N THR A 42 -0.20 11.82 -19.76
CA THR A 42 -0.10 13.20 -19.28
C THR A 42 -0.27 13.33 -17.76
N VAL A 43 -1.18 12.58 -17.15
CA VAL A 43 -1.33 12.57 -15.68
C VAL A 43 -0.08 12.01 -15.00
N SER A 44 0.47 10.91 -15.51
CA SER A 44 1.71 10.31 -14.98
C SER A 44 2.90 11.27 -15.09
N ASP A 45 3.00 12.01 -16.20
CA ASP A 45 4.08 12.99 -16.40
C ASP A 45 3.98 14.15 -15.40
N ILE A 46 2.76 14.63 -15.12
CA ILE A 46 2.50 15.69 -14.13
C ILE A 46 2.85 15.21 -12.72
N GLU A 47 2.45 13.99 -12.34
CA GLU A 47 2.78 13.40 -11.04
C GLU A 47 4.29 13.26 -10.85
N GLN A 48 5.00 12.78 -11.88
CA GLN A 48 6.45 12.68 -11.86
C GLN A 48 7.12 14.05 -11.77
N ALA A 49 6.69 15.03 -12.57
CA ALA A 49 7.24 16.38 -12.51
C ALA A 49 7.03 17.02 -11.13
N PHE A 50 5.86 16.82 -10.53
CA PHE A 50 5.57 17.28 -9.18
C PHE A 50 6.51 16.64 -8.15
N GLU A 51 6.67 15.31 -8.17
CA GLU A 51 7.57 14.62 -7.25
C GLU A 51 9.03 15.05 -7.43
N LEU A 52 9.50 15.19 -8.67
CA LEU A 52 10.85 15.69 -8.98
C LEU A 52 11.10 17.08 -8.37
N SER A 53 10.12 17.98 -8.43
CA SER A 53 10.23 19.29 -7.79
C SER A 53 10.43 19.19 -6.26
N GLN A 54 9.82 18.20 -5.61
CA GLN A 54 9.98 17.97 -4.18
C GLN A 54 11.37 17.37 -3.87
N HIS A 55 11.90 16.49 -4.73
CA HIS A 55 13.28 16.01 -4.62
C HIS A 55 14.29 17.15 -4.76
N GLU A 56 14.08 18.08 -5.71
CA GLU A 56 14.93 19.26 -5.83
C GLU A 56 14.91 20.12 -4.55
N ARG A 57 13.73 20.34 -3.97
CA ARG A 57 13.58 21.13 -2.74
C ARG A 57 14.28 20.49 -1.55
N LEU A 58 14.09 19.18 -1.34
CA LEU A 58 14.79 18.44 -0.30
C LEU A 58 16.31 18.58 -0.44
N ARG A 59 16.84 18.49 -1.66
CA ARG A 59 18.27 18.61 -1.96
C ARG A 59 18.85 20.02 -1.79
N ARG A 60 18.00 21.06 -1.86
CA ARG A 60 18.42 22.46 -1.65
C ARG A 60 18.55 22.82 -0.16
N LEU A 61 18.06 21.98 0.75
CA LEU A 61 18.24 22.22 2.18
C LEU A 61 19.74 22.30 2.49
N ALA A 62 20.16 23.33 3.23
CA ALA A 62 21.54 23.45 3.71
C ALA A 62 21.98 22.24 4.57
N THR A 63 21.00 21.53 5.14
CA THR A 63 21.17 20.33 5.95
C THR A 63 21.15 19.03 5.12
N PHE A 64 21.03 19.08 3.79
CA PHE A 64 21.05 17.88 2.94
C PHE A 64 22.47 17.28 2.85
N ARG A 65 22.89 16.62 3.94
CA ARG A 65 24.23 16.04 4.11
C ARG A 65 24.24 14.97 5.21
N GLN A 66 25.14 14.01 5.08
CA GLN A 66 25.21 12.81 5.94
C GLN A 66 25.34 13.13 7.43
N ASP A 67 26.12 14.14 7.79
CA ASP A 67 26.39 14.60 9.16
C ASP A 67 25.19 15.31 9.82
N HIS A 68 24.14 15.62 9.06
CA HIS A 68 22.89 16.21 9.54
C HIS A 68 21.72 15.23 9.58
N LEU A 69 21.95 13.95 9.28
CA LEU A 69 20.93 12.91 9.48
C LEU A 69 20.64 12.73 10.96
N ALA A 70 19.35 12.75 11.31
CA ALA A 70 18.89 12.32 12.61
C ALA A 70 19.26 10.83 12.87
N PRO A 71 19.28 10.38 14.13
CA PRO A 71 19.36 8.95 14.42
C PRO A 71 18.20 8.19 13.78
N PHE A 72 18.50 7.04 13.18
CA PHE A 72 17.49 6.19 12.56
C PHE A 72 16.49 5.65 13.59
N VAL A 73 15.21 5.82 13.30
CA VAL A 73 14.07 5.24 14.03
C VAL A 73 13.11 4.62 13.01
N SER A 74 12.48 3.51 13.38
CA SER A 74 11.44 2.82 12.61
C SER A 74 10.34 2.34 13.56
N ASP A 75 9.08 2.41 13.11
CA ASP A 75 7.91 1.86 13.80
C ASP A 75 7.54 0.45 13.30
N GLY A 76 8.40 -0.16 12.47
CA GLY A 76 8.12 -1.39 11.76
C GLY A 76 7.44 -1.08 10.43
N CYS A 77 6.26 -1.66 10.19
CA CYS A 77 5.43 -1.24 9.07
C CYS A 77 4.56 -0.04 9.49
N SER A 78 4.84 1.11 8.86
CA SER A 78 4.22 2.40 9.14
C SER A 78 2.69 2.40 9.08
N GLY A 79 2.08 3.46 9.62
CA GLY A 79 0.62 3.58 9.75
C GLY A 79 0.07 2.76 10.93
N GLY A 80 0.94 2.35 11.86
CA GLY A 80 0.57 1.58 13.05
C GLY A 80 0.33 0.09 12.78
N LEU A 81 0.68 -0.44 11.59
CA LEU A 81 0.41 -1.83 11.24
C LEU A 81 1.12 -2.80 12.19
N SER A 82 2.41 -2.58 12.44
CA SER A 82 3.18 -3.41 13.37
C SER A 82 2.64 -3.34 14.80
N ALA A 83 2.24 -2.15 15.26
CA ALA A 83 1.67 -1.98 16.60
C ALA A 83 0.32 -2.70 16.75
N ILE A 84 -0.58 -2.56 15.78
CA ILE A 84 -1.88 -3.24 15.78
C ILE A 84 -1.70 -4.76 15.65
N TRP A 85 -0.73 -5.23 14.86
CA TRP A 85 -0.42 -6.65 14.75
C TRP A 85 -0.02 -7.24 16.09
N THR A 86 0.99 -6.64 16.75
CA THR A 86 1.43 -7.06 18.09
C THR A 86 0.26 -7.04 19.08
N GLN A 87 -0.56 -5.99 19.03
CA GLN A 87 -1.72 -5.91 19.92
C GLN A 87 -2.74 -7.04 19.68
N LEU A 88 -3.02 -7.39 18.42
CA LEU A 88 -3.90 -8.50 18.07
C LEU A 88 -3.32 -9.85 18.52
N SER A 89 -2.02 -10.05 18.38
CA SER A 89 -1.33 -11.26 18.84
C SER A 89 -1.43 -11.44 20.36
N GLU A 90 -1.36 -10.35 21.12
CA GLU A 90 -1.56 -10.39 22.58
C GLU A 90 -3.00 -10.74 22.98
N TRP A 91 -4.00 -10.21 22.26
CA TRP A 91 -5.41 -10.39 22.60
C TRP A 91 -6.01 -11.70 22.09
N LEU A 92 -5.47 -12.25 21.00
CA LEU A 92 -6.04 -13.39 20.30
C LEU A 92 -4.98 -14.50 20.20
N PRO A 93 -4.94 -15.46 21.15
CA PRO A 93 -3.97 -16.56 21.11
C PRO A 93 -4.00 -17.37 19.81
N ALA A 94 -5.18 -17.50 19.18
CA ALA A 94 -5.33 -18.15 17.88
C ALA A 94 -4.67 -17.36 16.73
N PHE A 95 -4.63 -16.02 16.83
CA PHE A 95 -3.91 -15.18 15.88
C PHE A 95 -2.41 -15.36 16.07
N LEU A 96 -1.88 -15.20 17.29
CA LEU A 96 -0.46 -15.41 17.60
C LEU A 96 0.04 -16.77 17.12
N ALA A 97 -0.71 -17.84 17.37
CA ALA A 97 -0.31 -19.20 16.99
C ALA A 97 -0.12 -19.39 15.47
N ILE A 98 -0.78 -18.58 14.64
CA ILE A 98 -0.72 -18.68 13.18
C ILE A 98 0.14 -17.57 12.57
N HIS A 99 0.05 -16.36 13.09
CA HIS A 99 0.58 -15.12 12.51
C HIS A 99 1.77 -14.53 13.26
N ASP A 100 2.20 -15.16 14.35
CA ASP A 100 3.28 -14.71 15.21
C ASP A 100 2.99 -13.34 15.88
N ASP A 101 3.92 -12.83 16.68
CA ASP A 101 3.78 -11.56 17.41
C ASP A 101 4.09 -10.31 16.57
N ARG A 102 4.63 -10.49 15.36
CA ARG A 102 4.99 -9.44 14.40
C ARG A 102 4.56 -9.79 12.97
N PRO A 103 4.29 -8.80 12.10
CA PRO A 103 4.06 -9.06 10.68
C PRO A 103 5.25 -9.80 10.07
N PRO A 104 5.03 -10.85 9.26
CA PRO A 104 6.13 -11.67 8.75
C PRO A 104 7.02 -10.94 7.73
N TRP A 105 6.59 -9.77 7.24
CA TRP A 105 7.37 -8.88 6.35
C TRP A 105 7.87 -7.60 7.05
N GLU A 106 7.84 -7.53 8.39
CA GLU A 106 8.25 -6.32 9.11
C GLU A 106 9.70 -5.91 8.82
N SER A 107 10.60 -6.88 8.66
CA SER A 107 11.98 -6.62 8.28
C SER A 107 12.11 -5.92 6.92
N CYS A 108 11.18 -6.18 5.99
CA CYS A 108 11.09 -5.47 4.70
C CYS A 108 10.74 -3.99 4.92
N CYS A 109 9.80 -3.71 5.82
CA CYS A 109 9.42 -2.34 6.17
C CYS A 109 10.59 -1.58 6.82
N ILE A 110 11.29 -2.19 7.79
CA ILE A 110 12.46 -1.57 8.43
C ILE A 110 13.59 -1.29 7.43
N ALA A 111 13.81 -2.18 6.45
CA ALA A 111 14.79 -1.96 5.40
C ALA A 111 14.38 -0.79 4.47
N HIS A 112 13.09 -0.69 4.14
CA HIS A 112 12.53 0.42 3.37
C HIS A 112 12.66 1.76 4.11
N ASP A 113 12.35 1.77 5.42
CA ASP A 113 12.54 2.93 6.29
C ASP A 113 13.98 3.42 6.27
N ARG A 114 14.98 2.52 6.26
CA ARG A 114 16.39 2.94 6.18
C ARG A 114 16.71 3.70 4.88
N ALA A 115 16.16 3.24 3.76
CA ALA A 115 16.33 3.94 2.48
C ALA A 115 15.64 5.31 2.52
N TYR A 116 14.41 5.35 3.05
CA TYR A 116 13.64 6.56 3.20
C TYR A 116 14.27 7.56 4.17
N HIS A 117 14.89 7.09 5.23
CA HIS A 117 15.62 7.91 6.20
C HIS A 117 16.74 8.70 5.52
N ALA A 118 17.52 8.02 4.67
CA ALA A 118 18.66 8.61 3.97
C ALA A 118 18.25 9.57 2.85
N GLY A 119 17.03 9.48 2.30
CA GLY A 119 16.50 10.48 1.38
C GLY A 119 17.30 10.69 0.09
N GLY A 120 18.09 9.71 -0.34
CA GLY A 120 18.92 9.81 -1.55
C GLY A 120 20.13 10.74 -1.40
N LEU A 121 20.67 10.89 -0.19
CA LEU A 121 21.87 11.69 0.08
C LEU A 121 23.09 11.30 -0.78
N GLU A 122 23.19 10.02 -1.13
CA GLU A 122 24.28 9.50 -1.99
C GLU A 122 24.04 9.76 -3.48
N GLU A 123 22.82 10.19 -3.86
CA GLU A 123 22.44 10.35 -5.26
C GLU A 123 22.88 11.72 -5.83
N PRO A 124 23.36 11.78 -7.08
CA PRO A 124 23.96 13.00 -7.64
C PRO A 124 22.94 14.05 -8.08
N SER A 125 21.66 13.71 -8.25
CA SER A 125 20.64 14.61 -8.78
C SER A 125 19.24 14.34 -8.20
N ALA A 126 18.30 15.25 -8.45
CA ALA A 126 16.90 15.02 -8.09
C ALA A 126 16.30 13.82 -8.84
N GLN A 127 16.64 13.65 -10.12
CA GLN A 127 16.24 12.47 -10.90
C GLN A 127 16.80 11.18 -10.30
N ALA A 128 18.09 11.14 -9.96
CA ALA A 128 18.68 9.96 -9.34
C ALA A 128 18.07 9.67 -7.95
N SER A 129 17.72 10.71 -7.20
CA SER A 129 16.98 10.54 -5.94
C SER A 129 15.55 10.03 -6.13
N PHE A 130 14.85 10.46 -7.18
CA PHE A 130 13.53 9.92 -7.56
C PHE A 130 13.65 8.44 -7.93
N ASP A 131 14.62 8.09 -8.77
CA ASP A 131 14.87 6.71 -9.19
C ASP A 131 15.26 5.83 -7.99
N ALA A 132 16.00 6.38 -7.02
CA ALA A 132 16.34 5.69 -5.77
C ALA A 132 15.12 5.42 -4.90
N ARG A 133 14.18 6.37 -4.80
CA ARG A 133 12.91 6.15 -4.10
C ARG A 133 12.08 5.05 -4.77
N LEU A 134 11.91 5.15 -6.10
CA LEU A 134 11.22 4.12 -6.88
C LEU A 134 11.84 2.74 -6.67
N ARG A 135 13.17 2.64 -6.67
CA ARG A 135 13.91 1.41 -6.39
C ARG A 135 13.64 0.89 -4.98
N ALA A 136 13.66 1.75 -3.97
CA ALA A 136 13.34 1.37 -2.59
C ALA A 136 11.93 0.78 -2.47
N ASP A 137 10.94 1.42 -3.12
CA ASP A 137 9.55 0.97 -3.14
C ASP A 137 9.39 -0.39 -3.83
N GLN A 138 10.12 -0.61 -4.93
CA GLN A 138 10.15 -1.89 -5.64
C GLN A 138 10.83 -2.99 -4.83
N VAL A 139 11.91 -2.68 -4.11
CA VAL A 139 12.60 -3.62 -3.20
C VAL A 139 11.66 -4.03 -2.06
N LEU A 140 10.92 -3.09 -1.46
CA LEU A 140 9.89 -3.40 -0.46
C LEU A 140 8.87 -4.39 -1.03
N ARG A 141 8.32 -4.09 -2.21
CA ARG A 141 7.34 -4.95 -2.89
C ARG A 141 7.87 -6.37 -3.09
N ALA A 142 9.08 -6.50 -3.62
CA ALA A 142 9.71 -7.81 -3.86
C ALA A 142 9.93 -8.58 -2.54
N CYS A 143 10.45 -7.92 -1.51
CA CYS A 143 10.70 -8.53 -0.20
C CYS A 143 9.40 -9.06 0.45
N VAL A 144 8.29 -8.32 0.34
CA VAL A 144 6.98 -8.77 0.85
C VAL A 144 6.50 -10.02 0.08
N ILE A 145 6.64 -10.05 -1.25
CA ILE A 145 6.31 -11.22 -2.08
C ILE A 145 7.13 -12.45 -1.65
N GLU A 146 8.43 -12.26 -1.41
CA GLU A 146 9.35 -13.32 -1.00
C GLU A 146 9.08 -13.88 0.40
N THR A 147 8.20 -13.23 1.17
CA THR A 147 7.71 -13.77 2.45
C THR A 147 6.74 -14.95 2.25
N ALA A 148 6.06 -15.02 1.11
CA ALA A 148 4.98 -15.98 0.88
C ALA A 148 5.41 -17.47 0.97
N PRO A 149 6.52 -17.92 0.35
CA PRO A 149 6.92 -19.33 0.37
C PRO A 149 7.14 -19.87 1.79
N ASN A 150 7.64 -19.03 2.69
CA ASN A 150 7.88 -19.39 4.09
C ASN A 150 6.58 -19.57 4.90
N ARG A 151 5.46 -19.06 4.38
CA ARG A 151 4.16 -18.99 5.06
C ARG A 151 3.09 -19.85 4.37
N ALA A 152 3.29 -20.17 3.09
CA ALA A 152 2.33 -20.84 2.21
C ALA A 152 1.78 -22.14 2.82
N ALA A 153 2.66 -23.04 3.27
CA ALA A 153 2.24 -24.33 3.81
C ALA A 153 1.37 -24.19 5.08
N ALA A 154 1.81 -23.36 6.04
CA ALA A 154 1.10 -23.17 7.30
C ALA A 154 -0.27 -22.50 7.09
N LEU A 155 -0.31 -21.44 6.28
CA LEU A 155 -1.55 -20.70 6.02
C LEU A 155 -2.52 -21.50 5.15
N ALA A 156 -2.03 -22.25 4.16
CA ALA A 156 -2.84 -23.14 3.34
C ALA A 156 -3.55 -24.20 4.18
N ALA A 157 -2.80 -24.88 5.05
CA ALA A 157 -3.34 -25.91 5.93
C ALA A 157 -4.37 -25.32 6.92
N HIS A 158 -4.09 -24.15 7.50
CA HIS A 158 -4.97 -23.55 8.50
C HIS A 158 -6.26 -22.98 7.90
N TYR A 159 -6.17 -22.28 6.76
CA TYR A 159 -7.31 -21.58 6.15
C TYR A 159 -8.01 -22.38 5.03
N GLY A 160 -7.57 -23.60 4.74
CA GLY A 160 -8.12 -24.42 3.66
C GLY A 160 -7.87 -23.82 2.26
N LEU A 161 -6.74 -23.13 2.10
CA LEU A 161 -6.33 -22.50 0.85
C LEU A 161 -5.34 -23.40 0.10
N ARG A 162 -5.17 -23.17 -1.20
CA ARG A 162 -4.05 -23.70 -1.96
C ARG A 162 -2.81 -22.83 -1.76
N HIS A 163 -1.62 -23.40 -1.96
CA HIS A 163 -0.35 -22.65 -1.86
C HIS A 163 -0.34 -21.44 -2.79
N GLU A 164 -0.83 -21.60 -4.03
CA GLU A 164 -0.85 -20.49 -5.01
C GLU A 164 -1.79 -19.35 -4.57
N GLN A 165 -2.84 -19.67 -3.80
CA GLN A 165 -3.73 -18.63 -3.26
C GLN A 165 -3.04 -17.82 -2.19
N VAL A 166 -2.20 -18.44 -1.35
CA VAL A 166 -1.40 -17.71 -0.36
C VAL A 166 -0.39 -16.80 -1.06
N GLU A 167 0.31 -17.30 -2.07
CA GLU A 167 1.25 -16.49 -2.87
C GLU A 167 0.56 -15.29 -3.54
N GLN A 168 -0.62 -15.50 -4.12
CA GLN A 168 -1.43 -14.41 -4.70
C GLN A 168 -1.86 -13.37 -3.66
N LEU A 169 -2.19 -13.78 -2.44
CA LEU A 169 -2.52 -12.85 -1.35
C LEU A 169 -1.32 -12.00 -0.94
N TYR A 170 -0.13 -12.58 -0.82
CA TYR A 170 1.10 -11.83 -0.53
C TYR A 170 1.46 -10.87 -1.67
N ALA A 171 1.28 -11.28 -2.93
CA ALA A 171 1.47 -10.38 -4.07
C ALA A 171 0.49 -9.20 -4.04
N LEU A 172 -0.78 -9.44 -3.69
CA LEU A 172 -1.76 -8.37 -3.52
C LEU A 172 -1.38 -7.42 -2.39
N ILE A 173 -0.95 -7.93 -1.23
CA ILE A 173 -0.48 -7.12 -0.10
C ILE A 173 0.71 -6.26 -0.53
N ALA A 174 1.70 -6.85 -1.20
CA ALA A 174 2.87 -6.15 -1.69
C ALA A 174 2.51 -5.03 -2.69
N ASP A 175 1.56 -5.28 -3.60
CA ASP A 175 1.07 -4.29 -4.55
C ASP A 175 0.37 -3.12 -3.87
N LEU A 176 -0.45 -3.41 -2.85
CA LEU A 176 -1.11 -2.38 -2.06
C LEU A 176 -0.08 -1.56 -1.28
N MET A 177 0.89 -2.20 -0.62
CA MET A 177 1.97 -1.50 0.09
C MET A 177 2.78 -0.61 -0.85
N TYR A 178 3.19 -1.13 -2.01
CA TYR A 178 3.90 -0.36 -3.04
C TYR A 178 3.13 0.89 -3.43
N ARG A 179 1.83 0.77 -3.74
CA ARG A 179 1.00 1.92 -4.13
C ARG A 179 0.84 2.92 -2.98
N SER A 180 0.67 2.43 -1.74
CA SER A 180 0.58 3.28 -0.56
C SER A 180 1.84 4.10 -0.33
N VAL A 181 3.03 3.52 -0.44
CA VAL A 181 4.30 4.25 -0.24
C VAL A 181 4.64 5.17 -1.42
N ARG A 182 4.23 4.82 -2.66
CA ARG A 182 4.33 5.73 -3.81
C ARG A 182 3.54 7.01 -3.58
N LEU A 183 2.30 6.90 -3.10
CA LEU A 183 1.41 8.04 -2.90
C LEU A 183 1.74 8.84 -1.63
N GLY A 184 1.99 8.16 -0.52
CA GLY A 184 2.17 8.81 0.79
C GLY A 184 3.63 9.10 1.17
N GLY A 185 4.60 8.55 0.44
CA GLY A 185 6.01 8.58 0.82
C GLY A 185 6.86 9.63 0.11
N GLY A 186 6.26 10.53 -0.68
CA GLY A 186 7.01 11.57 -1.39
C GLY A 186 7.75 12.53 -0.43
N PRO A 187 8.82 13.20 -0.88
CA PRO A 187 9.54 14.17 -0.06
C PRO A 187 8.68 15.41 0.25
N CYS A 188 9.07 16.16 1.28
CA CYS A 188 8.43 17.42 1.70
C CYS A 188 6.95 17.34 2.10
N THR A 189 6.39 16.15 2.35
CA THR A 189 4.97 15.98 2.74
C THR A 189 4.69 16.30 4.21
N GLY A 190 5.72 16.51 5.03
CA GLY A 190 5.60 16.61 6.49
C GLY A 190 5.26 15.30 7.20
N LEU A 191 5.06 14.21 6.46
CA LEU A 191 4.78 12.90 7.04
C LEU A 191 6.05 12.30 7.66
N PRO A 192 5.94 11.55 8.77
CA PRO A 192 7.09 10.99 9.47
C PRO A 192 7.74 9.81 8.73
N TRP A 193 7.09 9.27 7.70
CA TRP A 193 7.58 8.22 6.80
C TRP A 193 7.86 8.73 5.38
N ARG A 194 8.12 10.03 5.22
CA ARG A 194 8.44 10.63 3.91
C ARG A 194 9.85 10.25 3.45
N TRP A 195 10.09 10.34 2.14
CA TRP A 195 11.46 10.30 1.62
C TRP A 195 12.29 11.45 2.20
N GLY A 196 13.42 11.11 2.81
CA GLY A 196 14.27 12.02 3.57
C GLY A 196 13.78 12.33 4.98
N TYR A 197 13.02 11.45 5.64
CA TYR A 197 12.52 11.73 6.98
C TYR A 197 13.62 11.89 8.05
N GLY A 198 14.83 11.39 7.79
CA GLY A 198 16.00 11.63 8.63
C GLY A 198 16.54 13.06 8.54
N LEU A 199 16.09 13.85 7.58
CA LEU A 199 16.45 15.27 7.40
C LEU A 199 15.32 16.17 7.89
N PRO A 200 15.57 17.48 8.10
CA PRO A 200 14.51 18.47 8.29
C PRO A 200 13.47 18.43 7.16
N ASP A 201 12.23 18.78 7.47
CA ASP A 201 11.19 18.88 6.45
C ASP A 201 11.46 20.08 5.52
N CYS A 202 11.32 19.86 4.22
CA CYS A 202 11.36 20.91 3.20
C CYS A 202 9.99 21.59 2.99
N GLY A 203 8.94 21.03 3.62
CA GLY A 203 7.58 21.56 3.66
C GLY A 203 6.87 21.49 2.31
N LEU A 204 5.58 21.16 2.28
CA LEU A 204 4.88 21.02 0.99
C LEU A 204 4.75 22.37 0.26
N LEU A 205 4.62 23.46 1.03
CA LEU A 205 4.34 24.82 0.56
C LEU A 205 5.29 25.88 1.15
N SER A 206 6.30 25.49 1.92
CA SER A 206 7.25 26.44 2.49
C SER A 206 8.12 27.06 1.38
N PRO A 207 8.27 28.40 1.32
CA PRO A 207 9.20 29.01 0.38
C PRO A 207 10.62 28.47 0.65
N PRO A 208 11.47 28.33 -0.38
CA PRO A 208 12.87 28.01 -0.16
C PRO A 208 13.52 29.15 0.63
N ASP A 209 14.23 28.81 1.71
CA ASP A 209 15.10 29.74 2.44
C ASP A 209 16.25 30.25 1.55
#